data_AF-A0A7W9PDI5-F1
#
_entry.id   AF-A0A7W9PDI5-F1
#
_cell.length_a   1.000
_cell.length_b   1.000
_cell.length_c   1.000
_cell.angle_alpha   90.00
_cell.angle_beta   90.00
_cell.angle_gamma   90.00
#
_symmetry.space_group_name_H-M   'P 1'
#
loop_
_entity.id
_entity.type
_entity.pdbx_description
1 polymer ?
#
loop_
_entity_poly.entity_id
_entity_poly.type
_entity_poly.pdbx_seq_one_letter_code
_entity_poly.pdbx_strand_id
1 'polypeptide(L)'
;MNKLPSKEMLLEACSGTVLFGHPVLSAACELAALHAARMTASDEDLPGIDCARAKLVHCIDCWVSANMPLPRGAAYMHTETVGMVVDRIGRYSVDAEVALRSDVSVLQRHYVWERLAELALAYTDLAFEIGAGLRKVPFLIHNHSQRDSTEQEHDLEHPGIRE
;
A
#
# COMPACT_ATOMS: atom_id res chain seq x y z
N MET A 1 1.74 11.92 16.97
CA MET A 1 0.82 12.16 15.84
C MET A 1 1.50 11.66 14.59
N ASN A 2 1.15 10.47 14.12
CA ASN A 2 1.71 9.92 12.89
C ASN A 2 1.01 10.62 11.71
N LYS A 3 1.78 11.25 10.83
CA LYS A 3 1.27 11.96 9.65
C LYS A 3 1.71 11.22 8.41
N LEU A 4 0.88 11.28 7.36
CA LEU A 4 1.27 10.79 6.05
C LEU A 4 2.51 11.58 5.55
N PRO A 5 3.43 10.92 4.83
CA PRO A 5 4.58 11.60 4.23
C PRO A 5 4.12 12.57 3.15
N SER A 6 4.93 13.58 2.83
CA SER A 6 4.66 14.49 1.71
C SER A 6 4.89 13.80 0.36
N LYS A 7 4.40 14.40 -0.73
CA LYS A 7 4.65 13.87 -2.09
C LYS A 7 6.14 13.87 -2.44
N GLU A 8 6.90 14.84 -1.96
CA GLU A 8 8.34 14.94 -2.19
C GLU A 8 9.07 13.75 -1.58
N MET A 9 8.71 13.40 -0.33
CA MET A 9 9.27 12.21 0.35
C MET A 9 8.89 10.92 -0.38
N LEU A 10 7.68 10.82 -0.93
CA LEU A 10 7.28 9.64 -1.73
C LEU A 10 8.07 9.55 -3.04
N LEU A 11 8.21 10.66 -3.76
CA LEU A 11 8.97 10.68 -5.02
C LEU A 11 10.45 10.34 -4.76
N GLU A 12 11.04 10.92 -3.71
CA GLU A 12 12.40 10.60 -3.28
C GLU A 12 12.55 9.12 -2.87
N ALA A 13 11.52 8.57 -2.21
CA ALA A 13 11.50 7.15 -1.85
C ALA A 13 11.46 6.23 -3.08
N CYS A 14 10.66 6.59 -4.08
CA CYS A 14 10.57 5.84 -5.33
C CYS A 14 11.86 5.92 -6.16
N SER A 15 12.65 6.99 -6.00
CA SER A 15 13.97 7.13 -6.61
C SER A 15 15.08 6.32 -5.92
N GLY A 16 14.80 5.70 -4.76
CA GLY A 16 15.75 4.84 -4.04
C GLY A 16 16.74 5.57 -3.14
N THR A 17 16.47 6.83 -2.77
CA THR A 17 17.49 7.74 -2.21
C THR A 17 17.55 7.82 -0.68
N VAL A 18 16.77 7.06 0.12
CA VAL A 18 16.59 7.37 1.57
C VAL A 18 16.54 6.15 2.52
N LEU A 19 17.02 6.36 3.75
CA LEU A 19 16.92 5.49 4.94
C LEU A 19 15.54 5.73 5.63
N PHE A 20 14.58 4.81 5.52
CA PHE A 20 13.20 5.08 5.95
C PHE A 20 12.89 4.67 7.40
N GLY A 21 12.48 5.64 8.22
CA GLY A 21 11.78 5.40 9.49
C GLY A 21 10.26 5.29 9.36
N HIS A 22 9.69 5.51 8.16
CA HIS A 22 8.25 5.54 7.93
C HIS A 22 7.79 4.37 7.03
N PRO A 23 6.81 3.55 7.47
CA PRO A 23 6.44 2.33 6.76
C PRO A 23 5.88 2.59 5.35
N VAL A 24 5.15 3.69 5.14
CA VAL A 24 4.65 4.08 3.80
C VAL A 24 5.79 4.41 2.84
N LEU A 25 6.91 4.99 3.32
CA LEU A 25 8.05 5.31 2.46
C LEU A 25 8.85 4.05 2.10
N SER A 26 9.03 3.13 3.07
CA SER A 26 9.62 1.81 2.81
C SER A 26 8.81 1.06 1.74
N ALA A 27 7.49 1.01 1.92
CA ALA A 27 6.61 0.36 0.96
C ALA A 27 6.64 1.04 -0.41
N ALA A 28 6.70 2.38 -0.49
CA ALA A 28 6.82 3.09 -1.77
C ALA A 28 8.11 2.76 -2.52
N CYS A 29 9.25 2.69 -1.81
CA CYS A 29 10.52 2.28 -2.38
C CYS A 29 10.45 0.84 -2.91
N GLU A 30 9.89 -0.09 -2.14
CA GLU A 30 9.73 -1.49 -2.56
C GLU A 30 8.76 -1.63 -3.74
N LEU A 31 7.66 -0.87 -3.77
CA LEU A 31 6.72 -0.82 -4.89
C LEU A 31 7.41 -0.35 -6.18
N ALA A 32 8.23 0.71 -6.10
CA ALA A 32 9.03 1.17 -7.24
C ALA A 32 10.02 0.08 -7.72
N ALA A 33 10.70 -0.60 -6.79
CA ALA A 33 11.59 -1.71 -7.14
C ALA A 33 10.85 -2.87 -7.82
N LEU A 34 9.65 -3.22 -7.35
CA LEU A 34 8.80 -4.24 -7.98
C LEU A 34 8.32 -3.83 -9.37
N HIS A 35 7.96 -2.55 -9.59
CA HIS A 35 7.61 -2.05 -10.92
C HIS A 35 8.80 -2.11 -11.88
N ALA A 36 10.00 -1.75 -11.43
CA ALA A 36 11.21 -1.89 -12.23
C ALA A 36 11.51 -3.35 -12.58
N ALA A 37 11.40 -4.27 -11.62
CA ALA A 37 11.57 -5.70 -11.85
C ALA A 37 10.54 -6.26 -12.84
N ARG A 38 9.29 -5.79 -12.76
CA ARG A 38 8.21 -6.20 -13.66
C ARG A 38 8.48 -5.89 -15.14
N MET A 39 9.27 -4.87 -15.44
CA MET A 39 9.58 -4.48 -16.83
C MET A 39 10.46 -5.48 -17.56
N THR A 40 11.24 -6.27 -16.82
CA THR A 40 12.18 -7.26 -17.39
C THR A 40 11.85 -8.70 -16.96
N ALA A 41 10.79 -8.87 -16.16
CA ALA A 41 10.34 -10.16 -15.67
C ALA A 41 9.79 -11.06 -16.79
N SER A 42 9.96 -12.37 -16.61
CA SER A 42 9.29 -13.36 -17.45
C SER A 42 7.80 -13.48 -17.05
N ASP A 43 6.97 -14.04 -17.95
CA ASP A 43 5.55 -14.27 -17.67
C ASP A 43 5.33 -15.18 -16.43
N GLU A 44 6.29 -16.06 -16.12
CA GLU A 44 6.24 -16.95 -14.95
C GLU A 44 6.48 -16.19 -13.63
N ASP A 45 7.24 -15.10 -13.66
CA ASP A 45 7.58 -14.29 -12.48
C ASP A 45 6.52 -13.20 -12.17
N LEU A 46 5.77 -12.76 -13.18
CA LEU A 46 4.77 -11.70 -13.06
C LEU A 46 3.75 -11.91 -11.93
N PRO A 47 3.17 -13.12 -11.73
CA PRO A 47 2.22 -13.34 -10.64
C PRO A 47 2.82 -13.12 -9.25
N GLY A 48 4.10 -13.48 -9.07
CA GLY A 48 4.83 -13.27 -7.81
C GLY A 48 5.02 -11.78 -7.50
N ILE A 49 5.42 -11.01 -8.51
CA ILE A 49 5.58 -9.56 -8.42
C ILE A 49 4.24 -8.87 -8.13
N ASP A 50 3.18 -9.26 -8.85
CA ASP A 50 1.85 -8.68 -8.68
C ASP A 50 1.27 -9.00 -7.29
N CYS A 51 1.54 -10.19 -6.76
CA CYS A 51 1.19 -10.56 -5.39
C CYS A 51 1.94 -9.74 -4.34
N ALA A 52 3.26 -9.55 -4.51
CA ALA A 52 4.07 -8.72 -3.61
C ALA A 52 3.58 -7.26 -3.60
N ARG A 53 3.26 -6.72 -4.78
CA ARG A 53 2.68 -5.37 -4.93
C ARG A 53 1.36 -5.23 -4.18
N ALA A 54 0.45 -6.18 -4.36
CA ALA A 54 -0.85 -6.17 -3.67
C ALA A 54 -0.70 -6.24 -2.14
N LYS A 55 0.28 -7.00 -1.63
CA LYS A 55 0.59 -7.06 -0.19
C LYS A 55 1.08 -5.71 0.34
N LEU A 56 1.98 -5.02 -0.37
CA LEU A 56 2.47 -3.71 0.04
C LEU A 56 1.38 -2.64 0.03
N VAL A 57 0.52 -2.64 -1.01
CA VAL A 57 -0.69 -1.80 -1.06
C VAL A 57 -1.55 -2.03 0.19
N HIS A 58 -1.82 -3.29 0.51
CA HIS A 58 -2.59 -3.64 1.70
C HIS A 58 -1.93 -3.19 3.01
N CYS A 59 -0.62 -3.37 3.16
CA CYS A 59 0.14 -2.91 4.33
C CYS A 59 0.04 -1.38 4.53
N ILE A 60 0.12 -0.61 3.45
CA ILE A 60 -0.07 0.85 3.49
C ILE A 60 -1.48 1.18 4.00
N ASP A 61 -2.50 0.53 3.45
CA ASP A 61 -3.89 0.79 3.82
C ASP A 61 -4.20 0.40 5.28
N CYS A 62 -3.64 -0.70 5.76
CA CYS A 62 -3.71 -1.10 7.16
C CYS A 62 -3.02 -0.08 8.07
N TRP A 63 -1.82 0.40 7.70
CA TRP A 63 -1.12 1.40 8.48
C TRP A 63 -1.90 2.72 8.53
N VAL A 64 -2.43 3.19 7.38
CA VAL A 64 -3.27 4.39 7.31
C VAL A 64 -4.48 4.25 8.22
N SER A 65 -5.18 3.12 8.13
CA SER A 65 -6.37 2.85 8.95
C SER A 65 -6.06 2.82 10.46
N ALA A 66 -4.89 2.33 10.85
CA ALA A 66 -4.48 2.23 12.26
C ALA A 66 -3.93 3.56 12.83
N ASN A 67 -3.41 4.45 11.98
CA ASN A 67 -2.66 5.63 12.43
C ASN A 67 -3.34 6.97 12.12
N MET A 68 -4.34 6.99 11.25
CA MET A 68 -5.06 8.21 10.87
C MET A 68 -6.36 8.35 11.66
N PRO A 69 -6.84 9.59 11.88
CA PRO A 69 -8.11 9.83 12.56
C PRO A 69 -9.25 9.05 11.90
N LEU A 70 -10.11 8.44 12.72
CA LEU A 70 -11.31 7.79 12.19
C LEU A 70 -12.14 8.83 11.42
N PRO A 71 -12.56 8.51 10.18
CA PRO A 71 -13.34 9.42 9.37
C PRO A 71 -14.64 9.80 10.08
N ARG A 72 -14.96 11.09 10.13
CA ARG A 72 -16.27 11.54 10.65
C ARG A 72 -17.37 11.18 9.64
N GLY A 73 -18.57 10.89 10.13
CA GLY A 73 -19.69 10.38 9.31
C GLY A 73 -19.96 11.22 8.05
N ALA A 74 -20.33 10.52 6.97
CA ALA A 74 -20.50 11.02 5.58
C ALA A 74 -19.23 11.27 4.74
N ALA A 75 -18.06 10.79 5.15
CA ALA A 75 -16.86 10.89 4.31
C ALA A 75 -16.99 10.12 2.98
N TYR A 76 -16.60 10.76 1.87
CA TYR A 76 -16.68 10.22 0.51
C TYR A 76 -15.93 8.89 0.37
N MET A 77 -16.59 7.91 -0.22
CA MET A 77 -16.00 6.61 -0.56
C MET A 77 -15.21 6.81 -1.85
N HIS A 78 -13.89 6.88 -1.75
CA HIS A 78 -13.06 6.87 -2.95
C HIS A 78 -12.89 5.45 -3.45
N THR A 79 -12.90 5.30 -4.78
CA THR A 79 -12.68 4.01 -5.46
C THR A 79 -11.23 3.54 -5.36
N GLU A 80 -10.30 4.43 -4.99
CA GLU A 80 -8.88 4.12 -4.81
C GLU A 80 -8.47 4.34 -3.34
N THR A 81 -7.69 3.39 -2.81
CA THR A 81 -7.09 3.47 -1.47
C THR A 81 -5.78 4.27 -1.48
N VAL A 82 -5.24 4.63 -0.31
CA VAL A 82 -3.93 5.32 -0.25
C VAL A 82 -2.84 4.43 -0.84
N GLY A 83 -2.87 3.13 -0.51
CA GLY A 83 -1.95 2.15 -1.06
C GLY A 83 -2.01 2.10 -2.59
N MET A 84 -3.21 2.15 -3.19
CA MET A 84 -3.35 2.18 -4.66
C MET A 84 -2.77 3.44 -5.30
N VAL A 85 -2.94 4.60 -4.65
CA VAL A 85 -2.34 5.86 -5.15
C VAL A 85 -0.82 5.81 -5.06
N VAL A 86 -0.27 5.32 -3.94
CA VAL A 86 1.18 5.16 -3.75
C VAL A 86 1.76 4.16 -4.76
N ASP A 87 1.07 3.05 -5.02
CA ASP A 87 1.45 2.08 -6.05
C ASP A 87 1.56 2.70 -7.44
N ARG A 88 0.57 3.51 -7.81
CA ARG A 88 0.59 4.23 -9.09
C ARG A 88 1.71 5.27 -9.15
N ILE A 89 1.99 5.98 -8.06
CA ILE A 89 3.15 6.89 -7.99
C ILE A 89 4.44 6.08 -8.24
N GLY A 90 4.63 4.95 -7.55
CA GLY A 90 5.79 4.09 -7.74
C GLY A 90 5.95 3.63 -9.19
N ARG A 91 4.85 3.22 -9.84
CA ARG A 91 4.85 2.86 -11.26
C ARG A 91 5.30 4.01 -12.15
N TYR A 92 4.64 5.17 -12.05
CA TYR A 92 4.92 6.31 -12.94
C TYR A 92 6.30 6.94 -12.65
N SER A 93 6.82 6.83 -11.44
CA SER A 93 8.21 7.19 -11.12
C SER A 93 9.21 6.34 -11.92
N VAL A 94 9.00 5.01 -11.95
CA VAL A 94 9.84 4.11 -12.76
C VAL A 94 9.68 4.40 -14.25
N ASP A 95 8.45 4.54 -14.73
CA ASP A 95 8.18 4.85 -16.15
C ASP A 95 8.85 6.17 -16.57
N ALA A 96 8.81 7.20 -15.71
CA ALA A 96 9.41 8.52 -15.96
C ALA A 96 10.94 8.43 -16.06
N GLU A 97 11.55 7.69 -15.15
CA GLU A 97 12.99 7.41 -15.13
C GLU A 97 13.45 6.65 -16.37
N VAL A 98 12.68 5.64 -16.81
CA VAL A 98 12.97 4.88 -18.02
C VAL A 98 12.81 5.76 -19.28
N ALA A 99 11.80 6.63 -19.31
CA ALA A 99 11.57 7.57 -20.41
C ALA A 99 12.68 8.62 -20.58
N LEU A 100 13.50 8.87 -19.56
CA LEU A 100 14.72 9.69 -19.67
C LEU A 100 15.87 8.95 -20.33
N ARG A 101 15.99 7.64 -20.09
CA ARG A 101 17.13 6.81 -20.54
C ARG A 101 16.87 6.11 -21.88
N SER A 102 15.62 6.06 -22.29
CA SER A 102 15.17 5.34 -23.49
C SER A 102 14.83 6.30 -24.63
N ASP A 103 14.96 5.83 -25.86
CA ASP A 103 14.55 6.56 -27.07
C ASP A 103 13.02 6.50 -27.26
N VAL A 104 12.30 7.18 -26.38
CA VAL A 104 10.84 7.35 -26.46
C VAL A 104 10.50 8.67 -27.12
N SER A 105 9.31 8.74 -27.74
CA SER A 105 8.83 9.98 -28.34
C SER A 105 8.68 11.10 -27.29
N VAL A 106 8.86 12.35 -27.72
CA VAL A 106 8.68 13.53 -26.85
C VAL A 106 7.29 13.53 -26.21
N LEU A 107 6.27 13.14 -26.97
CA LEU A 107 4.89 13.03 -26.47
C LEU A 107 4.75 11.98 -25.37
N GLN A 108 5.35 10.80 -25.54
CA GLN A 108 5.30 9.75 -24.53
C GLN A 108 6.03 10.16 -23.25
N ARG A 109 7.19 10.80 -23.39
CA ARG A 109 7.92 11.36 -22.23
C ARG A 109 7.04 12.38 -21.51
N HIS A 110 6.48 13.35 -22.24
CA HIS A 110 5.61 14.36 -21.66
C HIS A 110 4.43 13.74 -20.89
N TYR A 111 3.74 12.78 -21.50
CA TYR A 111 2.60 12.08 -20.89
C TYR A 111 2.95 11.42 -19.55
N VAL A 112 4.06 10.68 -19.49
CA VAL A 112 4.45 9.96 -18.26
C VAL A 112 4.80 10.94 -17.15
N TRP A 113 5.54 12.01 -17.47
CA TRP A 113 5.92 13.04 -16.50
C TRP A 113 4.72 13.85 -16.02
N GLU A 114 3.81 14.22 -16.92
CA GLU A 114 2.54 14.88 -16.58
C GLU A 114 1.71 14.00 -15.66
N ARG A 115 1.56 12.72 -16.00
CA ARG A 115 0.77 11.78 -15.20
C ARG A 115 1.33 11.54 -13.81
N LEU A 116 2.66 11.52 -13.67
CA LEU A 116 3.32 11.46 -12.37
C LEU A 116 3.04 12.73 -11.54
N ALA A 117 3.11 13.91 -12.15
CA ALA A 117 2.84 15.18 -11.48
C ALA A 117 1.39 15.29 -11.00
N GLU A 118 0.42 14.90 -11.83
CA GLU A 118 -1.00 14.84 -11.45
C GLU A 118 -1.23 13.92 -10.25
N LEU A 119 -0.63 12.72 -10.27
CA LEU A 119 -0.74 11.76 -9.17
C LEU A 119 -0.12 12.28 -7.87
N ALA A 120 1.03 12.93 -7.96
CA ALA A 120 1.69 13.52 -6.79
C ALA A 120 0.85 14.65 -6.18
N LEU A 121 0.20 15.47 -6.99
CA LEU A 121 -0.75 16.49 -6.53
C LEU A 121 -2.00 15.86 -5.89
N ALA A 122 -2.62 14.89 -6.55
CA ALA A 122 -3.78 14.19 -6.02
C ALA A 122 -3.47 13.49 -4.68
N TYR A 123 -2.25 12.98 -4.50
CA TYR A 123 -1.79 12.43 -3.23
C TYR A 123 -1.67 13.51 -2.14
N THR A 124 -1.17 14.70 -2.45
CA THR A 124 -1.11 15.80 -1.49
C THR A 124 -2.49 16.15 -0.96
N ASP A 125 -3.48 16.29 -1.83
CA ASP A 125 -4.85 16.58 -1.45
C ASP A 125 -5.43 15.45 -0.60
N LEU A 126 -5.22 14.20 -1.03
CA LEU A 126 -5.63 12.99 -0.29
C LEU A 126 -5.01 12.93 1.12
N ALA A 127 -3.70 13.17 1.24
CA ALA A 127 -3.00 13.14 2.52
C ALA A 127 -3.51 14.24 3.46
N PHE A 128 -3.82 15.41 2.92
CA PHE A 128 -4.44 16.51 3.66
C PHE A 128 -5.85 16.13 4.14
N GLU A 129 -6.71 15.61 3.27
CA GLU A 129 -8.07 15.18 3.59
C GLU A 129 -8.09 14.10 4.68
N ILE A 130 -7.22 13.10 4.59
CA ILE A 130 -7.09 12.04 5.59
C ILE A 130 -6.56 12.60 6.91
N GLY A 131 -5.53 13.43 6.87
CA GLY A 131 -4.98 14.07 8.07
C GLY A 131 -6.01 14.97 8.78
N ALA A 132 -6.93 15.56 8.03
CA ALA A 132 -8.04 16.36 8.55
C ALA A 132 -9.27 15.52 8.99
N GLY A 133 -9.27 14.21 8.75
CA GLY A 133 -10.39 13.30 9.05
C GLY A 133 -11.61 13.47 8.13
N LEU A 134 -11.41 14.03 6.94
CA LEU A 134 -12.45 14.34 5.96
C LEU A 134 -12.76 13.17 5.00
N ARG A 135 -11.95 12.09 5.00
CA ARG A 135 -12.03 10.99 4.03
C ARG A 135 -12.08 9.60 4.68
N LYS A 136 -12.94 8.71 4.16
CA LYS A 136 -13.03 7.29 4.54
C LYS A 136 -12.12 6.45 3.66
N VAL A 137 -11.22 5.68 4.27
CA VAL A 137 -10.58 4.53 3.60
C VAL A 137 -11.42 3.28 3.86
N PRO A 138 -11.60 2.37 2.87
CA PRO A 138 -12.36 1.15 3.07
C PRO A 138 -11.71 0.29 4.17
N PHE A 139 -12.47 -0.02 5.22
CA PHE A 139 -12.06 -0.96 6.26
C PHE A 139 -12.41 -2.37 5.81
N LEU A 140 -11.43 -3.14 5.30
CA LEU A 140 -11.59 -4.57 5.10
C LEU A 140 -11.45 -5.25 6.46
N ILE A 141 -12.59 -5.54 7.10
CA ILE A 141 -12.67 -6.35 8.32
C ILE A 141 -12.02 -7.71 8.01
N HIS A 142 -10.77 -7.92 8.45
CA HIS A 142 -10.21 -9.27 8.56
C HIS A 142 -10.87 -9.91 9.78
N ASN A 143 -12.03 -10.52 9.56
CA ASN A 143 -12.72 -11.30 10.56
C ASN A 143 -11.98 -12.62 10.72
N HIS A 144 -10.87 -12.63 11.46
CA HIS A 144 -10.35 -13.88 12.03
C HIS A 144 -11.23 -14.21 13.23
N SER A 145 -12.43 -14.70 12.94
CA SER A 145 -13.29 -15.34 13.92
C SER A 145 -12.46 -16.40 14.64
N GLN A 146 -12.25 -16.18 15.93
CA GLN A 146 -12.05 -17.23 16.91
C GLN A 146 -13.11 -18.30 16.63
N ARG A 147 -12.71 -19.45 16.08
CA ARG A 147 -13.50 -20.69 16.13
C ARG A 147 -12.79 -21.63 17.06
N ASP A 148 -13.42 -21.83 18.21
CA ASP A 148 -13.51 -23.07 18.96
C ASP A 148 -12.19 -23.82 19.20
N SER A 149 -11.61 -23.60 20.38
CA SER A 149 -10.79 -24.61 21.06
C SER A 149 -11.12 -24.68 22.55
N THR A 150 -12.38 -24.41 22.90
CA THR A 150 -12.93 -24.67 24.23
C THR A 150 -14.28 -25.35 24.05
N GLU A 151 -14.39 -26.56 24.61
CA GLU A 151 -15.50 -27.54 24.51
C GLU A 151 -15.37 -28.40 23.24
N GLN A 152 -14.98 -29.67 23.27
CA GLN A 152 -15.43 -30.75 24.14
C GLN A 152 -14.51 -31.97 24.00
N GLU A 153 -13.88 -32.40 25.09
CA GLU A 153 -13.73 -33.83 25.38
C GLU A 153 -13.77 -33.99 26.90
N HIS A 154 -14.98 -33.75 27.42
CA HIS A 154 -15.39 -34.22 28.73
C HIS A 154 -15.93 -35.64 28.49
N ASP A 155 -15.04 -36.63 28.55
CA ASP A 155 -15.41 -38.03 28.79
C ASP A 155 -14.15 -38.82 29.14
N LEU A 156 -13.85 -38.91 30.44
CA LEU A 156 -13.13 -40.02 31.09
C LEU A 156 -13.27 -39.85 32.61
N GLU A 157 -14.51 -39.98 33.10
CA GLU A 157 -14.73 -40.40 34.49
C GLU A 157 -14.52 -41.91 34.58
N HIS A 158 -13.42 -42.36 35.21
CA HIS A 158 -13.52 -43.18 36.41
C HIS A 158 -12.13 -43.47 37.05
N PRO A 159 -11.92 -43.10 38.32
CA PRO A 159 -10.82 -43.61 39.12
C PRO A 159 -11.26 -44.94 39.77
N GLY A 160 -10.67 -46.04 39.31
CA GLY A 160 -10.77 -47.35 39.96
C GLY A 160 -9.91 -47.39 41.23
N ILE A 161 -10.59 -47.51 42.37
CA ILE A 161 -10.09 -47.55 43.75
C ILE A 161 -9.16 -48.76 43.98
N ARG A 162 -8.09 -48.53 44.75
CA ARG A 162 -7.30 -49.56 45.45
C ARG A 162 -8.11 -50.10 46.64
N GLU A 163 -8.28 -51.41 46.71
CA GLU A 163 -8.04 -52.28 47.89
C GLU A 163 -8.12 -53.76 47.48
#